data_AF-A0A645FN65-F1
#
_entry.id   AF-A0A645FN65-F1
#
_cell.length_a   1.000
_cell.length_b   1.000
_cell.length_c   1.000
_cell.angle_alpha   90.00
_cell.angle_beta   90.00
_cell.angle_gamma   90.00
#
_symmetry.space_group_name_H-M   'P 1'
#
loop_
_entity.id
_entity.type
_entity.pdbx_description
1 polymer ?
#
loop_
_entity_poly.entity_id
_entity_poly.type
_entity_poly.pdbx_seq_one_letter_code
_entity_poly.pdbx_strand_id
1 'polypeptide(L)'
;MDYEAEAAAEYRRALELGLDDARHAQLAVQYGSTLRNLGQLDEAIAVLSAAPAHESTGTAPRIVLALALHSAGRKDEALRVAIESQIEFLPQYHQSMREYAAALTDTAPCDDPTHN
;
A
#
# COMPACT_ATOMS: atom_id res chain seq x y z
N MET A 1 -23.56 6.72 14.36
CA MET A 1 -22.83 5.78 15.24
C MET A 1 -21.60 5.37 14.48
N ASP A 2 -20.44 5.64 15.07
CA ASP A 2 -19.16 5.76 14.40
C ASP A 2 -18.37 4.45 14.53
N TYR A 3 -18.93 3.37 13.97
CA TYR A 3 -18.38 2.02 14.10
C TYR A 3 -16.94 1.90 13.59
N GLU A 4 -16.57 2.75 12.62
CA GLU A 4 -15.21 2.81 12.09
C GLU A 4 -14.22 3.36 13.13
N ALA A 5 -14.59 4.39 13.89
CA ALA A 5 -13.75 4.96 14.94
C ALA A 5 -13.57 4.02 16.13
N GLU A 6 -14.63 3.30 16.53
CA GLU A 6 -14.55 2.27 17.57
C GLU A 6 -13.65 1.11 17.13
N ALA A 7 -13.81 0.62 15.89
CA ALA A 7 -12.96 -0.42 15.33
C ALA A 7 -11.48 0.00 15.29
N ALA A 8 -11.20 1.25 14.93
CA ALA A 8 -9.83 1.79 14.88
C ALA A 8 -9.13 1.71 16.25
N ALA A 9 -9.84 1.98 17.35
CA ALA A 9 -9.27 1.89 18.70
C ALA A 9 -8.90 0.45 19.08
N GLU A 10 -9.77 -0.52 18.76
CA GLU A 10 -9.52 -1.94 19.05
C GLU A 10 -8.35 -2.49 18.22
N TYR A 11 -8.23 -2.08 16.95
CA TYR A 11 -7.12 -2.51 16.11
C TYR A 11 -5.77 -1.98 16.60
N ARG A 12 -5.71 -0.70 17.01
CA ARG A 12 -4.50 -0.13 17.61
C ARG A 12 -4.10 -0.91 18.86
N ARG A 13 -5.07 -1.24 19.71
CA ARG A 13 -4.82 -2.01 20.93
C ARG A 13 -4.28 -3.41 20.62
N ALA A 14 -4.81 -4.08 19.61
CA ALA A 14 -4.31 -5.40 19.20
C ALA A 14 -2.85 -5.35 18.72
N LEU A 15 -2.45 -4.31 17.99
CA LEU A 15 -1.05 -4.11 17.56
C LEU A 15 -0.12 -3.90 18.75
N GLU A 16 -0.52 -3.11 19.75
CA GLU A 16 0.26 -2.88 20.98
C GLU A 16 0.48 -4.17 21.80
N LEU A 17 -0.48 -5.09 21.76
CA LEU A 17 -0.43 -6.35 22.49
C LEU A 17 0.48 -7.41 21.85
N GLY A 18 0.96 -7.14 20.63
CA GLY A 18 1.78 -8.07 19.86
C GLY A 18 0.94 -9.16 19.19
N LEU A 19 0.95 -9.17 17.86
CA LEU A 19 0.32 -10.20 17.04
C LEU A 19 1.40 -11.06 16.38
N ASP A 20 1.07 -12.31 16.11
CA ASP A 20 1.84 -13.06 15.11
C ASP A 20 1.67 -12.44 13.72
N ASP A 21 2.58 -12.78 12.81
CA ASP A 21 2.64 -12.19 11.48
C ASP A 21 1.35 -12.41 10.66
N ALA A 22 0.70 -13.57 10.81
CA ALA A 22 -0.52 -13.90 10.09
C ALA A 22 -1.68 -13.00 10.51
N ARG A 23 -1.90 -12.84 11.81
CA ARG A 23 -2.94 -11.98 12.39
C ARG A 23 -2.62 -10.51 12.16
N HIS A 24 -1.35 -10.12 12.24
CA HIS A 24 -0.92 -8.76 11.94
C HIS A 24 -1.23 -8.40 10.47
N ALA A 25 -0.86 -9.26 9.51
CA ALA A 25 -1.15 -9.03 8.10
C ALA A 25 -2.66 -8.87 7.82
N GLN A 26 -3.49 -9.75 8.42
CA GLN A 26 -4.95 -9.67 8.27
C GLN A 26 -5.53 -8.40 8.89
N LEU A 27 -5.07 -8.05 10.09
CA LEU A 27 -5.51 -6.85 10.79
C LEU A 27 -5.12 -5.59 10.02
N ALA A 28 -3.93 -5.54 9.42
CA ALA A 28 -3.48 -4.39 8.65
C ALA A 28 -4.41 -4.08 7.46
N VAL A 29 -4.92 -5.10 6.76
CA VAL A 29 -5.89 -4.92 5.65
C VAL A 29 -7.18 -4.28 6.14
N GLN A 30 -7.73 -4.81 7.23
CA GLN A 30 -9.00 -4.33 7.80
C GLN A 30 -8.83 -2.93 8.39
N TYR A 31 -7.84 -2.75 9.26
CA TYR A 31 -7.58 -1.50 9.95
C TYR A 31 -7.18 -0.39 8.97
N GLY A 32 -6.29 -0.66 8.03
CA GLY A 32 -5.89 0.29 6.99
C GLY A 32 -7.07 0.73 6.12
N SER A 33 -8.01 -0.16 5.82
CA SER A 33 -9.24 0.21 5.09
C SER A 33 -10.16 1.09 5.92
N THR A 34 -10.35 0.79 7.21
CA THR A 34 -11.12 1.61 8.14
C THR A 34 -10.52 3.02 8.27
N LEU A 35 -9.21 3.12 8.51
CA LEU A 35 -8.49 4.41 8.60
C LEU A 35 -8.62 5.23 7.31
N ARG A 36 -8.56 4.57 6.14
CA ARG A 36 -8.75 5.24 4.84
C ARG A 36 -10.16 5.84 4.72
N ASN A 37 -11.20 5.09 5.11
CA ASN A 37 -12.59 5.57 5.06
C ASN A 37 -12.82 6.75 6.02
N LEU A 38 -12.18 6.73 7.19
CA LEU A 38 -12.18 7.82 8.16
C LEU A 38 -11.35 9.04 7.72
N GLY A 39 -10.64 8.98 6.60
CA GLY A 39 -9.74 10.04 6.13
C GLY A 39 -8.43 10.16 6.92
N GLN A 40 -8.10 9.18 7.77
CA GLN A 40 -6.86 9.10 8.53
C GLN A 40 -5.75 8.47 7.68
N LEU A 41 -5.42 9.13 6.57
CA LEU A 41 -4.66 8.54 5.47
C LEU A 41 -3.21 8.22 5.83
N ASP A 42 -2.53 9.08 6.60
CA ASP A 42 -1.14 8.86 7.00
C ASP A 42 -1.01 7.64 7.92
N GLU A 43 -1.97 7.46 8.85
CA GLU A 43 -2.00 6.28 9.73
C GLU A 43 -2.33 5.02 8.92
N ALA A 44 -3.26 5.10 7.97
CA ALA A 44 -3.56 3.98 7.08
C ALA A 44 -2.31 3.52 6.32
N ILE A 45 -1.57 4.47 5.73
CA ILE A 45 -0.32 4.22 5.01
C ILE A 45 0.71 3.57 5.94
N ALA A 46 0.90 4.08 7.16
CA ALA A 46 1.85 3.53 8.12
C ALA A 46 1.53 2.07 8.48
N VAL A 47 0.28 1.78 8.85
CA VAL A 47 -0.18 0.42 9.20
C VAL A 47 0.02 -0.55 8.05
N LEU A 48 -0.39 -0.16 6.83
CA LEU A 48 -0.31 -1.02 5.65
C LEU A 48 1.12 -1.23 5.17
N SER A 49 2.01 -0.25 5.37
CA SER A 49 3.43 -0.33 5.01
C SER A 49 4.22 -1.21 5.99
N ALA A 50 3.79 -1.27 7.25
CA ALA A 50 4.38 -2.11 8.29
C ALA A 50 3.84 -3.55 8.29
N ALA A 51 2.81 -3.85 7.49
CA ALA A 51 2.19 -5.16 7.43
C ALA A 51 3.20 -6.24 6.97
N PRO A 52 3.36 -7.34 7.72
CA PRO A 52 4.23 -8.42 7.30
C PRO A 52 3.66 -9.13 6.06
N ALA A 53 4.54 -9.59 5.17
CA ALA A 53 4.14 -10.43 4.06
C ALA A 53 3.71 -11.80 4.59
N HIS A 54 2.51 -12.24 4.26
CA HIS A 54 1.99 -13.53 4.71
C HIS A 54 1.05 -14.16 3.68
N GLU A 55 1.16 -15.47 3.46
CA GLU A 55 0.39 -16.21 2.45
C GLU A 55 -1.13 -16.05 2.59
N SER A 56 -1.62 -15.97 3.84
CA SER A 56 -3.05 -15.80 4.13
C SER A 56 -3.65 -14.49 3.62
N THR A 57 -2.80 -13.50 3.30
CA THR A 57 -3.23 -12.21 2.76
C THR A 57 -2.67 -11.93 1.37
N GLY A 58 -1.67 -12.71 0.92
CA GLY A 58 -1.00 -12.50 -0.36
C GLY A 58 -0.55 -11.04 -0.51
N THR A 59 -1.07 -10.38 -1.53
CA THR A 59 -0.74 -8.97 -1.85
C THR A 59 -1.78 -7.97 -1.38
N ALA A 60 -2.81 -8.42 -0.66
CA ALA A 60 -3.90 -7.56 -0.20
C ALA A 60 -3.41 -6.33 0.60
N PRO A 61 -2.46 -6.42 1.56
CA PRO A 61 -1.96 -5.24 2.26
C PRO A 61 -1.36 -4.19 1.32
N ARG A 62 -0.63 -4.62 0.28
CA ARG A 62 -0.05 -3.71 -0.73
C ARG A 62 -1.11 -3.07 -1.63
N ILE A 63 -2.14 -3.81 -2.02
CA ILE A 63 -3.25 -3.24 -2.79
C ILE A 63 -4.00 -2.19 -1.97
N VAL A 64 -4.28 -2.47 -0.70
CA VAL A 64 -4.93 -1.48 0.17
C VAL A 64 -4.01 -0.29 0.44
N LEU A 65 -2.69 -0.49 0.54
CA LEU A 65 -1.72 0.60 0.61
C LEU A 65 -1.80 1.51 -0.61
N ALA A 66 -1.86 0.95 -1.82
CA ALA A 66 -2.04 1.73 -3.05
C ALA A 66 -3.34 2.57 -3.01
N LEU A 67 -4.45 2.02 -2.51
CA LEU A 67 -5.71 2.77 -2.34
C LEU A 67 -5.57 3.91 -1.32
N ALA A 68 -4.86 3.69 -0.21
CA ALA A 68 -4.62 4.72 0.80
C ALA A 68 -3.74 5.85 0.25
N LEU A 69 -2.64 5.51 -0.45
CA LEU A 69 -1.77 6.46 -1.16
C LEU A 69 -2.55 7.28 -2.19
N HIS A 70 -3.42 6.63 -2.98
CA HIS A 70 -4.24 7.31 -3.97
C HIS A 70 -5.22 8.30 -3.29
N SER A 71 -5.85 7.88 -2.19
CA SER A 71 -6.74 8.74 -1.40
C SER A 71 -6.00 9.96 -0.82
N ALA A 72 -4.70 9.81 -0.52
CA ALA A 72 -3.82 10.88 -0.04
C ALA A 72 -3.29 11.80 -1.16
N GLY A 73 -3.69 11.57 -2.42
CA GLY A 73 -3.22 12.32 -3.57
C GLY A 73 -1.83 11.89 -4.09
N ARG A 74 -1.19 10.89 -3.48
CA ARG A 74 0.11 10.32 -3.88
C ARG A 74 -0.08 9.30 -5.00
N LYS A 75 -0.60 9.77 -6.14
CA LYS A 75 -1.11 8.91 -7.24
C LYS A 75 -0.02 8.07 -7.90
N ASP A 76 1.16 8.63 -8.12
CA ASP A 76 2.25 7.92 -8.77
C ASP A 76 2.80 6.81 -7.89
N GLU A 77 2.95 7.07 -6.58
CA GLU A 77 3.33 6.07 -5.59
C GLU A 77 2.28 4.97 -5.45
N ALA A 78 0.99 5.34 -5.46
CA ALA A 78 -0.10 4.37 -5.44
C ALA A 78 -0.04 3.43 -6.65
N LEU A 79 0.12 3.97 -7.86
CA LEU A 79 0.19 3.17 -9.07
C LEU A 79 1.45 2.29 -9.08
N ARG A 80 2.58 2.81 -8.64
CA ARG A 80 3.82 2.04 -8.48
C ARG A 80 3.61 0.83 -7.56
N VAL A 81 3.07 1.05 -6.36
CA VAL A 81 2.81 -0.04 -5.38
C VAL A 81 1.84 -1.07 -5.95
N ALA A 82 0.79 -0.64 -6.65
CA ALA A 82 -0.16 -1.54 -7.29
C ALA A 82 0.51 -2.42 -8.35
N ILE A 83 1.34 -1.84 -9.22
CA ILE A 83 2.09 -2.59 -10.25
C ILE A 83 3.04 -3.58 -9.57
N GLU A 84 3.92 -3.11 -8.68
CA GLU A 84 4.91 -3.95 -7.99
C GLU A 84 4.27 -5.13 -7.25
N SER A 85 3.05 -4.96 -6.73
CA SER A 85 2.32 -6.05 -6.07
C SER A 85 1.93 -7.18 -7.02
N GLN A 86 1.81 -6.95 -8.32
CA GLN A 86 1.32 -7.93 -9.29
C GLN A 86 2.43 -8.54 -10.17
N ILE A 87 3.62 -7.94 -10.20
CA ILE A 87 4.70 -8.30 -11.14
C ILE A 87 5.01 -9.80 -11.13
N GLU A 88 5.12 -10.39 -9.94
CA GLU A 88 5.49 -11.80 -9.76
C GLU A 88 4.42 -12.78 -10.30
N PHE A 89 3.18 -12.32 -10.50
CA PHE A 89 2.07 -13.13 -11.03
C PHE A 89 1.87 -12.97 -12.53
N LEU A 90 2.58 -12.06 -13.18
CA LEU A 90 2.46 -11.87 -14.63
C LEU A 90 3.10 -13.05 -15.36
N PRO A 91 2.52 -13.54 -16.46
CA PRO A 91 3.16 -14.59 -17.26
C PRO A 91 4.40 -14.08 -18.03
N GLN A 92 4.51 -12.77 -18.26
CA GLN A 92 5.59 -12.12 -19.03
C GLN A 92 5.73 -10.63 -18.66
N TYR A 93 6.73 -9.94 -19.24
CA TYR A 93 7.00 -8.50 -19.07
C TYR A 93 7.41 -8.02 -17.66
N HIS A 94 7.94 -8.91 -16.81
CA HIS A 94 8.33 -8.53 -15.44
C HIS A 94 9.30 -7.35 -15.41
N GLN A 95 10.34 -7.41 -16.25
CA GLN A 95 11.37 -6.39 -16.29
C GLN A 95 10.80 -5.02 -16.73
N SER A 96 10.05 -4.99 -17.83
CA SER A 96 9.42 -3.75 -18.30
C SER A 96 8.42 -3.18 -17.29
N MET A 97 7.67 -4.04 -16.58
CA MET A 97 6.76 -3.58 -15.53
C MET A 97 7.48 -3.01 -14.31
N ARG A 98 8.65 -3.58 -13.94
CA ARG A 98 9.52 -2.99 -12.90
C ARG A 98 10.05 -1.62 -13.32
N GLU A 99 10.44 -1.48 -14.58
CA GLU A 99 10.92 -0.20 -15.14
C GLU A 99 9.82 0.87 -15.16
N TYR A 100 8.62 0.54 -15.61
CA TYR A 100 7.48 1.46 -15.56
C TYR A 100 7.12 1.85 -14.12
N ALA A 101 7.09 0.89 -13.19
CA ALA A 101 6.81 1.18 -11.79
C ALA A 101 7.86 2.14 -11.18
N ALA A 102 9.14 1.95 -11.48
CA ALA A 102 10.21 2.83 -11.03
C ALA A 102 10.06 4.25 -11.59
N ALA A 103 9.79 4.37 -12.90
CA ALA A 103 9.67 5.64 -13.60
C ALA A 103 8.53 6.54 -13.09
N LEU A 104 7.47 5.97 -12.51
CA LEU A 104 6.36 6.75 -11.94
C LEU A 104 6.81 7.70 -10.82
N THR A 105 7.82 7.31 -10.05
CA THR A 105 8.31 8.08 -8.90
C THR A 105 9.69 8.67 -9.14
N ASP A 106 10.29 8.39 -10.30
CA ASP A 106 11.57 8.98 -10.66
C ASP A 106 11.33 10.41 -11.14
N THR A 107 11.85 11.37 -10.39
CA THR A 107 11.84 12.78 -10.78
C THR A 107 13.11 13.09 -11.56
N ALA A 108 13.40 12.29 -12.59
CA ALA A 108 14.39 12.72 -13.56
C ALA A 108 13.80 13.94 -14.29
N PRO A 109 14.48 15.11 -14.30
CA PRO A 109 14.16 16.14 -15.26
C PRO A 109 14.21 15.49 -16.64
N CYS A 110 13.24 15.82 -17.49
CA CYS A 110 13.37 15.57 -18.92
C CYS A 110 14.58 16.38 -19.41
N ASP A 111 15.79 15.82 -19.28
CA ASP A 111 16.92 16.24 -20.07
C ASP A 111 16.56 15.84 -21.50
N ASP A 112 15.99 16.79 -22.21
CA ASP A 112 15.81 16.76 -23.65
C ASP A 112 17.17 17.12 -24.26
N PRO A 113 17.98 16.15 -24.76
CA PRO A 113 19.10 16.51 -25.59
C PRO A 113 18.54 16.64 -27.00
N THR A 114 18.16 17.86 -27.36
CA THR A 114 18.01 18.28 -28.75
C THR A 114 19.11 17.62 -29.60
N HIS A 115 18.73 16.63 -30.39
CA HIS A 115 19.59 16.12 -31.46
C HIS A 115 19.55 17.15 -32.59
N ASN A 116 20.66 17.87 -32.72
CA ASN A 116 21.08 18.61 -33.90
C ASN A 116 21.83 17.68 -34.86
#